data_AF-A0AAU1RUF9-F1
#
_entry.id   AF-A0AAU1RUF9-F1
#
_cell.length_a   1.000
_cell.length_b   1.000
_cell.length_c   1.000
_cell.angle_alpha   90.00
_cell.angle_beta   90.00
_cell.angle_gamma   90.00
#
_symmetry.space_group_name_H-M   'P 1'
#
loop_
_entity.id
_entity.type
_entity.pdbx_description
1 polymer ?
#
loop_
_entity_poly.entity_id
_entity_poly.type
_entity_poly.pdbx_seq_one_letter_code
_entity_poly.pdbx_strand_id
1 'polypeptide(L)'
;MTEPNQPRKPDPAVPPLETIDDSQRIPRPRKPSAPPTEPIRTSDDLPPGAIAAFAVVGIIAVVLTLKWGVPKVIDWYHHQDWSWFTQWTATVADPVHAYLAAHTAGLPLTASSAFLIWLGVGAVSLALAWLTGAVGARLTWIAHGVCSVLMVWDAAPAAGRPVAAALAVLAWTIGSFLALRGLSLRPRINIHTHTHPAR
;
A
#
# COMPACT_ATOMS: atom_id res chain seq x y z
N MET A 1 24.57 -25.85 54.52
CA MET A 1 23.33 -26.52 54.09
C MET A 1 23.50 -26.86 52.63
N THR A 2 23.74 -28.13 52.37
CA THR A 2 24.29 -28.67 51.12
C THR A 2 23.15 -29.39 50.42
N GLU A 3 22.81 -28.99 49.20
CA GLU A 3 21.77 -29.66 48.41
C GLU A 3 22.31 -31.01 47.88
N PRO A 4 21.56 -32.12 47.98
CA PRO A 4 22.05 -33.43 47.59
C PRO A 4 22.01 -33.63 46.07
N ASN A 5 23.11 -34.22 45.59
CA ASN A 5 23.39 -34.65 44.23
C ASN A 5 22.29 -35.58 43.68
N GLN A 6 21.56 -35.16 42.64
CA GLN A 6 20.59 -36.02 41.95
C GLN A 6 21.31 -37.07 41.07
N PRO A 7 20.87 -38.35 41.08
CA PRO A 7 21.50 -39.40 40.30
C PRO A 7 21.25 -39.24 38.79
N ARG A 8 22.32 -39.34 37.99
CA ARG A 8 22.26 -39.37 36.52
C ARG A 8 21.33 -40.48 36.04
N LYS A 9 20.41 -40.12 35.14
CA LYS A 9 19.59 -41.05 34.36
C LYS A 9 20.51 -41.89 33.45
N PRO A 10 20.33 -43.22 33.34
CA PRO A 10 21.16 -44.05 32.47
C PRO A 10 20.93 -43.71 30.99
N ASP A 11 21.99 -43.73 30.19
CA ASP A 11 21.93 -43.65 28.73
C ASP A 11 21.04 -44.75 28.14
N PRO A 12 20.34 -44.51 27.01
CA PRO A 12 19.55 -45.54 26.37
C PRO A 12 20.46 -46.67 25.91
N ALA A 13 20.20 -47.88 26.44
CA ALA A 13 20.88 -49.09 26.02
C ALA A 13 20.70 -49.29 24.51
N VAL A 14 21.81 -49.37 23.78
CA VAL A 14 21.83 -49.82 22.39
C VAL A 14 21.28 -51.26 22.38
N PRO A 15 20.20 -51.55 21.64
CA PRO A 15 19.62 -52.88 21.64
C PRO A 15 20.61 -53.91 21.07
N PRO A 16 20.59 -55.17 21.57
CA PRO A 16 21.47 -56.24 21.08
C PRO A 16 21.25 -56.47 19.57
N LEU A 17 22.33 -56.79 18.85
CA LEU A 17 22.34 -57.06 17.40
C LEU A 17 21.47 -58.25 16.94
N GLU A 18 20.77 -58.93 17.86
CA GLU A 18 19.97 -60.13 17.60
C GLU A 18 18.48 -59.86 17.36
N THR A 19 18.04 -58.60 17.42
CA THR A 19 16.65 -58.19 17.09
C THR A 19 16.45 -57.87 15.59
N ILE A 20 17.37 -58.28 14.71
CA ILE A 20 17.10 -58.22 13.27
C ILE A 20 16.19 -59.40 12.92
N ASP A 21 14.89 -59.12 13.00
CA ASP A 21 13.79 -60.01 12.59
C ASP A 21 14.04 -60.57 11.19
N ASP A 22 14.15 -61.89 11.09
CA ASP A 22 14.48 -62.63 9.86
C ASP A 22 13.41 -62.44 8.76
N SER A 23 12.25 -61.87 9.13
CA SER A 23 11.22 -61.39 8.21
C SER A 23 11.70 -60.32 7.22
N GLN A 24 12.83 -59.63 7.51
CA GLN A 24 13.43 -58.63 6.62
C GLN A 24 14.26 -59.24 5.47
N ARG A 25 14.55 -60.55 5.48
CA ARG A 25 15.33 -61.21 4.40
C ARG A 25 14.49 -61.67 3.21
N ILE A 26 13.16 -61.61 3.28
CA ILE A 26 12.30 -62.08 2.20
C ILE A 26 12.21 -61.00 1.12
N PRO A 27 12.63 -61.26 -0.14
CA PRO A 27 12.41 -60.35 -1.24
C PRO A 27 10.91 -60.12 -1.41
N ARG A 28 10.46 -58.87 -1.31
CA ARG A 28 9.05 -58.54 -1.52
C ARG A 28 8.61 -59.05 -2.91
N PRO A 29 7.44 -59.68 -3.04
CA PRO A 29 6.87 -59.98 -4.34
C PRO A 29 6.86 -58.69 -5.18
N ARG A 30 7.42 -58.72 -6.39
CA ARG A 30 7.35 -57.59 -7.32
C ARG A 30 5.87 -57.22 -7.47
N LYS A 31 5.48 -56.05 -6.97
CA LYS A 31 4.18 -55.46 -7.29
C LYS A 31 4.09 -55.38 -8.82
N PRO A 32 2.97 -55.79 -9.43
CA PRO A 32 2.69 -55.49 -10.82
C PRO A 32 2.89 -53.98 -11.01
N SER A 33 3.73 -53.60 -11.97
CA SER A 33 3.90 -52.22 -12.41
C SER A 33 2.52 -51.61 -12.64
N ALA A 34 2.26 -50.46 -12.01
CA ALA A 34 1.05 -49.68 -12.26
C ALA A 34 0.89 -49.49 -13.79
N PRO A 35 -0.35 -49.46 -14.31
CA PRO A 35 -0.58 -49.13 -15.72
C PRO A 35 0.09 -47.79 -16.04
N PRO A 36 0.52 -47.57 -17.29
CA PRO A 36 1.21 -46.35 -17.69
C PRO A 36 0.40 -45.14 -17.23
N THR A 37 1.02 -44.27 -16.41
CA THR A 37 0.44 -42.97 -16.10
C THR A 37 0.16 -42.28 -17.42
N GLU A 38 -1.10 -41.91 -17.67
CA GLU A 38 -1.47 -41.09 -18.84
C GLU A 38 -0.48 -39.94 -19.00
N PRO A 39 -0.09 -39.61 -20.23
CA PRO A 39 0.84 -38.52 -20.47
C PRO A 39 0.28 -37.25 -19.82
N ILE A 40 1.12 -36.59 -19.02
CA ILE A 40 0.81 -35.29 -18.43
C ILE A 40 0.39 -34.38 -19.59
N ARG A 41 -0.87 -33.98 -19.61
CA ARG A 41 -1.43 -33.06 -20.59
C ARG A 41 -0.69 -31.73 -20.49
N THR A 42 0.31 -31.55 -21.34
CA THR A 42 1.07 -30.32 -21.48
C THR A 42 0.14 -29.21 -21.98
N SER A 43 0.38 -27.99 -21.51
CA SER A 43 -0.32 -26.74 -21.88
C SER A 43 -0.37 -26.46 -23.40
N ASP A 44 0.33 -27.29 -24.19
CA ASP A 44 0.52 -27.18 -25.63
C ASP A 44 -0.59 -27.88 -26.45
N ASP A 45 -1.52 -28.61 -25.80
CA ASP A 45 -2.64 -29.30 -26.47
C ASP A 45 -3.86 -28.40 -26.74
N LEU A 46 -3.78 -27.10 -26.46
CA LEU A 46 -4.83 -26.19 -26.92
C LEU A 46 -4.76 -26.10 -28.45
N PRO A 47 -5.84 -26.47 -29.20
CA PRO A 47 -5.85 -26.25 -30.63
C PRO A 47 -5.61 -24.75 -30.88
N PRO A 48 -4.80 -24.35 -31.87
CA PRO A 48 -4.45 -22.94 -32.10
C PRO A 48 -5.68 -22.01 -32.19
N GLY A 49 -6.82 -22.56 -32.60
CA GLY A 49 -8.11 -21.86 -32.62
C GLY A 49 -8.74 -21.57 -31.25
N ALA A 50 -8.41 -22.29 -30.18
CA ALA A 50 -8.94 -22.05 -28.84
C ALA A 50 -8.32 -20.80 -28.20
N ILE A 51 -7.01 -20.60 -28.32
CA ILE A 51 -6.33 -19.39 -27.84
C ILE A 51 -6.84 -18.16 -28.63
N ALA A 52 -7.01 -18.30 -29.94
CA ALA A 52 -7.59 -17.26 -30.78
C ALA A 52 -9.06 -16.97 -30.41
N ALA A 53 -9.88 -18.00 -30.14
CA ALA A 53 -11.27 -17.82 -29.73
C ALA A 53 -11.40 -17.12 -28.37
N PHE A 54 -10.58 -17.48 -27.37
CA PHE A 54 -10.58 -16.79 -26.08
C PHE A 54 -10.05 -15.35 -26.18
N ALA A 55 -9.05 -15.11 -27.02
CA ALA A 55 -8.57 -13.75 -27.29
C ALA A 55 -9.65 -12.90 -27.97
N VAL A 56 -10.37 -13.44 -28.96
CA VAL A 56 -11.46 -12.75 -29.66
C VAL A 56 -12.63 -12.48 -28.70
N VAL A 57 -13.03 -13.46 -27.88
CA VAL A 57 -14.09 -13.27 -26.88
C VAL A 57 -13.67 -12.27 -25.81
N GLY A 58 -12.42 -12.30 -25.37
CA GLY A 58 -11.85 -11.32 -24.43
C GLY A 58 -11.83 -9.90 -25.01
N ILE A 59 -11.40 -9.75 -26.27
CA ILE A 59 -11.40 -8.46 -26.97
C ILE A 59 -12.83 -7.96 -27.17
N ILE A 60 -13.77 -8.82 -27.56
CA ILE A 60 -15.18 -8.46 -27.71
C ILE A 60 -15.77 -8.04 -26.35
N ALA A 61 -15.47 -8.76 -25.27
CA ALA A 61 -15.91 -8.41 -23.92
C ALA A 61 -15.33 -7.07 -23.44
N VAL A 62 -14.05 -6.79 -23.73
CA VAL A 62 -13.39 -5.52 -23.43
C VAL A 62 -14.00 -4.39 -24.26
N VAL A 63 -14.23 -4.58 -25.55
CA VAL A 63 -14.85 -3.58 -26.43
C VAL A 63 -16.30 -3.31 -26.02
N LEU A 64 -17.04 -4.33 -25.59
CA LEU A 64 -18.40 -4.17 -25.07
C LEU A 64 -18.41 -3.46 -23.71
N THR A 65 -17.51 -3.80 -22.78
CA THR A 65 -17.40 -3.05 -21.51
C THR A 65 -16.97 -1.61 -21.73
N LEU A 66 -16.08 -1.34 -22.70
CA LEU A 66 -15.67 0.02 -23.04
C LEU A 66 -16.83 0.79 -23.71
N LYS A 67 -17.51 0.17 -24.69
CA LYS A 67 -18.61 0.80 -25.43
C LYS A 67 -19.82 1.11 -24.55
N TRP A 68 -20.14 0.26 -23.57
CA TRP A 68 -21.32 0.44 -22.72
C TRP A 68 -20.99 1.08 -21.37
N GLY A 69 -19.79 0.86 -20.84
CA GLY A 69 -19.33 1.42 -19.57
C GLY A 69 -18.93 2.88 -19.68
N VAL A 70 -18.20 3.28 -20.74
CA VAL A 70 -17.74 4.67 -20.89
C VAL A 70 -18.90 5.66 -21.02
N PRO A 71 -19.95 5.43 -21.84
CA PRO A 71 -21.08 6.34 -21.92
C PRO A 71 -21.87 6.39 -20.62
N LYS A 72 -22.04 5.28 -19.90
CA LYS A 72 -22.72 5.28 -18.60
C LYS A 72 -21.92 5.98 -17.50
N VAL A 73 -20.60 5.87 -17.51
CA VAL A 73 -19.73 6.61 -16.59
C VAL A 73 -19.75 8.10 -16.93
N ILE A 74 -19.73 8.46 -18.21
CA ILE A 74 -19.83 9.85 -18.69
C ILE A 74 -21.22 10.43 -18.38
N ASP A 75 -22.29 9.68 -18.59
CA ASP A 75 -23.66 10.08 -18.31
C ASP A 75 -23.93 10.21 -16.80
N TRP A 76 -23.43 9.25 -16.00
CA TRP A 76 -23.39 9.37 -14.54
C TRP A 76 -22.57 10.59 -14.11
N TYR A 77 -21.43 10.85 -14.74
CA TYR A 77 -20.57 12.00 -14.46
C TYR A 77 -21.23 13.33 -14.81
N HIS A 78 -22.01 13.41 -15.89
CA HIS A 78 -22.75 14.61 -16.29
C HIS A 78 -24.03 14.83 -15.47
N HIS A 79 -24.67 13.77 -14.97
CA HIS A 79 -25.82 13.86 -14.07
C HIS A 79 -25.42 14.12 -12.61
N GLN A 80 -24.17 13.81 -12.24
CA GLN A 80 -23.62 14.15 -10.94
C GLN A 80 -23.37 15.66 -10.88
N ASP A 81 -24.05 16.35 -9.98
CA ASP A 81 -23.89 17.78 -9.75
C ASP A 81 -22.54 18.06 -9.05
N TRP A 82 -21.47 18.17 -9.82
CA TRP A 82 -20.13 18.55 -9.35
C TRP A 82 -20.02 19.99 -8.79
N SER A 83 -21.16 20.66 -8.63
CA SER A 83 -21.23 22.02 -8.09
C SER A 83 -20.53 22.10 -6.72
N TRP A 84 -20.75 21.13 -5.84
CA TRP A 84 -20.09 21.05 -4.54
C TRP A 84 -18.57 20.98 -4.65
N PHE A 85 -18.03 20.29 -5.67
CA PHE A 85 -16.59 20.19 -5.90
C PHE A 85 -16.05 21.52 -6.42
N THR A 86 -16.77 22.18 -7.33
CA THR A 86 -16.38 23.50 -7.84
C THR A 86 -16.43 24.59 -6.75
N GLN A 87 -17.43 24.53 -5.86
CA GLN A 87 -17.56 25.42 -4.70
C GLN A 87 -16.45 25.16 -3.68
N TRP A 88 -16.12 23.89 -3.49
CA TRP A 88 -15.00 23.48 -2.66
C TRP A 88 -13.66 23.99 -3.21
N THR A 89 -13.38 23.80 -4.50
CA THR A 89 -12.16 24.33 -5.13
C THR A 89 -12.10 25.84 -5.02
N ALA A 90 -13.22 26.54 -5.20
CA ALA A 90 -13.27 27.99 -5.03
C ALA A 90 -12.97 28.44 -3.59
N THR A 91 -13.26 27.59 -2.61
CA THR A 91 -13.04 27.91 -1.20
C THR A 91 -11.60 27.65 -0.75
N VAL A 92 -10.91 26.68 -1.36
CA VAL A 92 -9.58 26.21 -0.91
C VAL A 92 -8.50 26.44 -1.95
N ALA A 93 -8.72 26.03 -3.20
CA ALA A 93 -7.73 26.12 -4.27
C ALA A 93 -7.56 27.55 -4.79
N ASP A 94 -8.65 28.30 -4.94
CA ASP A 94 -8.58 29.68 -5.44
C ASP A 94 -7.77 30.60 -4.51
N PRO A 95 -7.96 30.58 -3.17
CA PRO A 95 -7.10 31.34 -2.25
C PRO A 95 -5.63 30.95 -2.33
N VAL A 96 -5.30 29.66 -2.48
CA VAL A 96 -3.90 29.21 -2.64
C VAL A 96 -3.31 29.77 -3.94
N HIS A 97 -4.06 29.73 -5.04
CA HIS A 97 -3.63 30.31 -6.30
C HIS A 97 -3.43 31.83 -6.19
N ALA A 98 -4.38 32.53 -5.56
CA ALA A 98 -4.31 33.97 -5.35
C ALA A 98 -3.10 34.36 -4.48
N TYR A 99 -2.84 33.60 -3.41
CA TYR A 99 -1.67 33.78 -2.57
C TYR A 99 -0.38 33.65 -3.38
N LEU A 100 -0.25 32.58 -4.15
CA LEU A 100 0.93 32.35 -5.00
C LEU A 100 1.08 33.41 -6.08
N ALA A 101 -0.02 33.87 -6.70
CA ALA A 101 0.02 34.95 -7.68
C ALA A 101 0.54 36.25 -7.08
N ALA A 102 0.10 36.61 -5.87
CA ALA A 102 0.60 37.78 -5.16
C ALA A 102 2.09 37.65 -4.80
N HIS A 103 2.54 36.47 -4.39
CA HIS A 103 3.91 36.24 -3.91
C HIS A 103 4.91 35.81 -4.99
N THR A 104 4.44 35.61 -6.24
CA THR A 104 5.30 35.36 -7.42
C THR A 104 5.41 36.57 -8.33
N ALA A 105 4.70 37.67 -8.03
CA ALA A 105 4.80 38.92 -8.77
C ALA A 105 6.25 39.43 -8.73
N GLY A 106 6.90 39.49 -9.91
CA GLY A 106 8.29 39.92 -10.04
C GLY A 106 9.32 38.79 -10.07
N LEU A 107 8.91 37.53 -9.92
CA LEU A 107 9.77 36.38 -10.19
C LEU A 107 9.65 35.91 -11.65
N PRO A 108 10.67 35.23 -12.21
CA PRO A 108 10.57 34.57 -13.52
C PRO A 108 9.55 33.42 -13.55
N LEU A 109 9.07 32.99 -12.38
CA LEU A 109 8.13 31.89 -12.21
C LEU A 109 6.69 32.43 -12.28
N THR A 110 5.88 31.89 -13.20
CA THR A 110 4.46 32.26 -13.29
C THR A 110 3.66 31.69 -12.12
N ALA A 111 2.56 32.37 -11.75
CA ALA A 111 1.63 31.91 -10.72
C ALA A 111 1.09 30.50 -10.99
N SER A 112 0.73 30.22 -12.25
CA SER A 112 0.23 28.90 -12.66
C SER A 112 1.30 27.82 -12.52
N SER A 113 2.56 28.11 -12.89
CA SER A 113 3.68 27.18 -12.69
C SER A 113 3.92 26.92 -11.20
N ALA A 114 3.91 27.96 -10.38
CA ALA A 114 4.06 27.83 -8.93
C ALA A 114 2.93 26.98 -8.31
N PHE A 115 1.69 27.20 -8.74
CA PHE A 115 0.54 26.42 -8.30
C PHE A 115 0.62 24.95 -8.73
N LEU A 116 1.06 24.66 -9.96
CA LEU A 116 1.28 23.29 -10.43
C LEU A 116 2.40 22.58 -9.68
N ILE A 117 3.50 23.28 -9.40
CA ILE A 117 4.58 22.75 -8.56
C ILE A 117 4.05 22.45 -7.16
N TRP A 118 3.28 23.38 -6.58
CA TRP A 118 2.66 23.20 -5.26
C TRP A 118 1.76 21.96 -5.22
N LEU A 119 0.86 21.79 -6.20
CA LEU A 119 0.01 20.61 -6.33
C LEU A 119 0.84 19.33 -6.52
N GLY A 120 1.88 19.38 -7.35
CA GLY A 120 2.77 18.27 -7.62
C GLY A 120 3.49 17.78 -6.35
N VAL A 121 4.03 18.70 -5.54
CA VAL A 121 4.67 18.36 -4.25
C VAL A 121 3.67 17.71 -3.29
N GLY A 122 2.46 18.24 -3.19
CA GLY A 122 1.39 17.66 -2.37
C GLY A 122 1.03 16.24 -2.81
N ALA A 123 0.76 16.05 -4.11
CA ALA A 123 0.39 14.75 -4.67
C ALA A 123 1.52 13.70 -4.56
N VAL A 124 2.75 14.09 -4.88
CA VAL A 124 3.91 13.18 -4.80
C VAL A 124 4.22 12.82 -3.36
N SER A 125 4.17 13.77 -2.42
CA SER A 125 4.39 13.48 -1.00
C SER A 125 3.31 12.55 -0.44
N LEU A 126 2.03 12.76 -0.79
CA LEU A 126 0.94 11.86 -0.41
C LEU A 126 1.15 10.44 -0.98
N ALA A 127 1.46 10.33 -2.28
CA ALA A 127 1.69 9.06 -2.94
C ALA A 127 2.89 8.32 -2.33
N LEU A 128 4.00 9.02 -2.10
CA LEU A 128 5.17 8.45 -1.44
C LEU A 128 4.85 8.02 -0.01
N ALA A 129 4.14 8.85 0.77
CA ALA A 129 3.74 8.50 2.13
C ALA A 129 2.84 7.25 2.16
N TRP A 130 1.89 7.15 1.23
CA TRP A 130 0.99 6.01 1.09
C TRP A 130 1.69 4.71 0.67
N LEU A 131 2.56 4.79 -0.35
CA LEU A 131 3.22 3.64 -0.96
C LEU A 131 4.40 3.12 -0.14
N THR A 132 5.23 4.03 0.38
CA THR A 132 6.51 3.69 1.04
C THR A 132 6.45 3.80 2.56
N GLY A 133 5.51 4.57 3.11
CA GLY A 133 5.47 4.89 4.54
C GLY A 133 6.64 5.75 5.02
N ALA A 134 7.43 6.36 4.11
CA ALA A 134 8.60 7.16 4.45
C ALA A 134 8.25 8.35 5.36
N VAL A 135 9.00 8.51 6.45
CA VAL A 135 8.80 9.60 7.43
C VAL A 135 8.96 10.96 6.76
N GLY A 136 9.96 11.12 5.88
CA GLY A 136 10.15 12.35 5.12
C GLY A 136 8.93 12.73 4.30
N ALA A 137 8.34 11.79 3.56
CA ALA A 137 7.14 12.03 2.76
C ALA A 137 5.93 12.43 3.63
N ARG A 138 5.77 11.81 4.80
CA ARG A 138 4.73 12.17 5.78
C ARG A 138 4.93 13.59 6.32
N LEU A 139 6.15 13.94 6.71
CA LEU A 139 6.46 15.29 7.20
C LEU A 139 6.24 16.33 6.10
N THR A 140 6.65 16.04 4.85
CA THR A 140 6.38 16.91 3.71
C THR A 140 4.88 17.08 3.47
N TRP A 141 4.09 16.01 3.53
CA TRP A 141 2.63 16.07 3.38
C TRP A 141 1.97 16.96 4.45
N ILE A 142 2.37 16.80 5.71
CA ILE A 142 1.84 17.60 6.82
C ILE A 142 2.26 19.06 6.70
N ALA A 143 3.54 19.33 6.41
CA ALA A 143 4.04 20.69 6.22
C ALA A 143 3.35 21.38 5.04
N HIS A 144 3.17 20.67 3.93
CA HIS A 144 2.43 21.14 2.76
C HIS A 144 0.98 21.52 3.12
N GLY A 145 0.34 20.73 3.96
CA GLY A 145 -1.00 21.02 4.49
C GLY A 145 -1.07 22.27 5.33
N VAL A 146 -0.19 22.38 6.32
CA VAL A 146 -0.11 23.55 7.19
C VAL A 146 0.12 24.81 6.36
N CYS A 147 1.09 24.78 5.44
CA CYS A 147 1.34 25.89 4.53
C CYS A 147 0.11 26.22 3.67
N SER A 148 -0.58 25.22 3.11
CA SER A 148 -1.80 25.44 2.32
C SER A 148 -2.90 26.13 3.14
N VAL A 149 -3.09 25.72 4.40
CA VAL A 149 -4.06 26.37 5.31
C VAL A 149 -3.66 27.81 5.61
N LEU A 150 -2.37 28.10 5.80
CA LEU A 150 -1.89 29.47 6.00
C LEU A 150 -2.10 30.34 4.76
N MET A 151 -1.87 29.80 3.56
CA MET A 151 -2.15 30.49 2.29
C MET A 151 -3.65 30.79 2.14
N VAL A 152 -4.52 29.83 2.48
CA VAL A 152 -5.98 30.04 2.49
C VAL A 152 -6.36 31.12 3.50
N TRP A 153 -5.81 31.08 4.71
CA TRP A 153 -6.08 32.09 5.72
C TRP A 153 -5.71 33.49 5.25
N ASP A 154 -4.54 33.65 4.64
CA ASP A 154 -4.05 34.95 4.18
C ASP A 154 -4.87 35.50 3.00
N ALA A 155 -5.15 34.66 2.00
CA ALA A 155 -5.80 35.10 0.76
C ALA A 155 -7.34 35.06 0.78
N ALA A 156 -7.98 34.36 1.71
CA ALA A 156 -9.43 34.29 1.76
C ALA A 156 -10.09 35.63 2.16
N PRO A 157 -11.31 35.94 1.64
CA PRO A 157 -12.07 37.12 2.01
C PRO A 157 -12.33 37.18 3.52
N ALA A 158 -12.22 38.38 4.11
CA ALA A 158 -12.28 38.57 5.57
C ALA A 158 -13.54 37.98 6.24
N ALA A 159 -14.70 38.08 5.57
CA ALA A 159 -15.97 37.57 6.08
C ALA A 159 -16.03 36.02 6.17
N GLY A 160 -15.34 35.31 5.27
CA GLY A 160 -15.39 33.84 5.15
C GLY A 160 -14.10 33.12 5.56
N ARG A 161 -13.03 33.86 5.81
CA ARG A 161 -11.69 33.36 6.16
C ARG A 161 -11.66 32.23 7.19
N PRO A 162 -12.35 32.32 8.36
CA PRO A 162 -12.29 31.24 9.34
C PRO A 162 -12.92 29.95 8.83
N VAL A 163 -14.01 30.04 8.07
CA VAL A 163 -14.69 28.87 7.49
C VAL A 163 -13.82 28.24 6.40
N ALA A 164 -13.24 29.06 5.50
CA ALA A 164 -12.37 28.57 4.45
C ALA A 164 -11.15 27.83 5.00
N ALA A 165 -10.51 28.38 6.04
CA ALA A 165 -9.38 27.73 6.69
C ALA A 165 -9.77 26.44 7.43
N ALA A 166 -10.91 26.43 8.14
CA ALA A 166 -11.41 25.22 8.79
C ALA A 166 -11.70 24.10 7.78
N LEU A 167 -12.32 24.44 6.64
CA LEU A 167 -12.53 23.52 5.54
C LEU A 167 -11.19 23.00 4.99
N ALA A 168 -10.22 23.88 4.72
CA ALA A 168 -8.90 23.47 4.28
C ALA A 168 -8.22 22.50 5.26
N VAL A 169 -8.33 22.74 6.57
CA VAL A 169 -7.84 21.82 7.62
C VAL A 169 -8.55 20.46 7.52
N LEU A 170 -9.88 20.43 7.43
CA LEU A 170 -10.64 19.18 7.31
C LEU A 170 -10.21 18.37 6.09
N ALA A 171 -10.00 19.03 4.95
CA ALA A 171 -9.48 18.40 3.73
C ALA A 171 -8.15 17.68 3.98
N TRP A 172 -7.23 18.40 4.62
CA TRP A 172 -5.89 17.88 4.88
C TRP A 172 -5.90 16.80 5.95
N THR A 173 -6.85 16.86 6.88
CA THR A 173 -7.07 15.82 7.89
C THR A 173 -7.50 14.52 7.22
N ILE A 174 -8.45 14.60 6.27
CA ILE A 174 -8.92 13.45 5.50
C ILE A 174 -7.75 12.83 4.71
N GLY A 175 -6.97 13.65 4.00
CA GLY A 175 -5.80 13.16 3.28
C GLY A 175 -4.69 12.60 4.21
N SER A 176 -4.58 13.11 5.45
CA SER A 176 -3.61 12.62 6.42
C SER A 176 -3.90 11.20 6.92
N PHE A 177 -5.16 10.73 6.90
CA PHE A 177 -5.45 9.32 7.17
C PHE A 177 -4.75 8.39 6.18
N LEU A 178 -4.62 8.83 4.92
CA LEU A 178 -3.90 8.08 3.91
C LEU A 178 -2.39 8.13 4.18
N ALA A 179 -1.83 9.33 4.32
CA ALA A 179 -0.39 9.53 4.50
C ALA A 179 0.16 8.84 5.76
N LEU A 180 -0.60 8.85 6.86
CA LEU A 180 -0.19 8.35 8.16
C LEU A 180 -0.53 6.87 8.41
N ARG A 181 -1.00 6.14 7.38
CA ARG A 181 -1.32 4.71 7.55
C ARG A 181 -0.12 3.93 8.07
N GLY A 182 -0.35 3.02 9.00
CA GLY A 182 0.69 2.12 9.52
C GLY A 182 1.69 2.76 10.50
N LEU A 183 1.40 3.93 11.06
CA LEU A 183 2.11 4.43 12.24
C LEU A 183 1.80 3.55 13.46
N SER A 184 2.61 2.51 13.67
CA SER A 184 2.64 1.78 14.94
C SER A 184 3.65 2.46 15.86
N LEU A 185 3.17 3.29 16.79
CA LEU A 185 3.96 3.85 17.89
C LEU A 185 4.26 2.74 18.91
N ARG A 186 5.02 1.71 18.52
CA ARG A 186 5.45 0.66 19.45
C ARG A 186 6.65 1.25 20.23
N PRO A 187 6.55 1.46 21.56
CA PRO A 187 7.67 1.95 22.33
C PRO A 187 8.84 0.98 22.18
N ARG A 188 9.95 1.43 21.60
CA ARG A 188 11.21 0.67 21.63
C ARG A 188 11.84 0.92 23.00
N ILE A 189 11.57 0.01 23.93
CA ILE A 189 12.26 -0.02 25.22
C ILE A 189 13.66 -0.59 24.97
N ASN A 190 14.67 0.27 24.89
CA ASN A 190 16.07 -0.15 24.79
C ASN A 190 16.56 -0.59 26.18
N ILE A 191 16.35 -1.85 26.53
CA ILE A 191 16.90 -2.43 27.77
C ILE A 191 18.41 -2.56 27.58
N HIS A 192 19.19 -1.63 28.14
CA HIS A 192 20.63 -1.81 28.28
C HIS A 192 20.87 -2.80 29.42
N THR A 193 21.10 -4.07 29.08
CA THR A 193 21.60 -5.04 30.05
C THR A 193 23.08 -4.75 30.33
N HIS A 194 23.36 -4.11 31.47
CA HIS A 194 24.72 -4.07 32.02
C HIS A 194 25.10 -5.49 32.46
N THR A 195 25.80 -6.24 31.61
CA THR A 195 26.48 -7.47 32.02
C THR A 195 27.71 -7.09 32.85
N HIS A 196 27.62 -7.26 34.16
CA HIS A 196 28.79 -7.18 35.04
C HIS A 196 29.66 -8.42 34.81
N PRO A 197 30.93 -8.30 34.37
CA PRO A 197 31.81 -9.46 34.32
C PRO A 197 32.06 -9.94 35.75
N ALA A 198 31.76 -11.22 36.01
CA ALA A 198 32.17 -11.87 37.23
C ALA A 198 33.71 -11.98 37.23
N ARG A 199 34.34 -11.47 38.27
CA ARG A 199 35.74 -11.76 38.62
C ARG A 199 35.76 -12.40 39.99
#